data_AF-A0A947MLQ9-F1
#
_entry.id   AF-A0A947MLQ9-F1
#
_cell.length_a   1.000
_cell.length_b   1.000
_cell.length_c   1.000
_cell.angle_alpha   90.00
_cell.angle_beta   90.00
_cell.angle_gamma   90.00
#
_symmetry.space_group_name_H-M   'P 1'
#
loop_
_entity.id
_entity.type
_entity.pdbx_description
1 polymer ?
#
loop_
_entity_poly.entity_id
_entity_poly.type
_entity_poly.pdbx_seq_one_letter_code
_entity_poly.pdbx_strand_id
1 'polypeptide(L)'
;MFVDILYCSFLFALLGGLWYLNQPREKQLQVAKPLKYGINLLGGVLALGAVFFWLKTINEAPFQPIIKPGTHRLAISAEQWGKTWPLRVPSGTLECLPGAEVVFHTQGKTFAVNGQAKLKSLPKLEILASPDQYIPKARKDLSAFQRMGLRLCN
;
A
#
# COMPACT_ATOMS: atom_id res chain seq x y z
N MET A 1 -5.09 11.06 -6.78
CA MET A 1 -4.25 12.09 -7.45
C MET A 1 -3.12 11.49 -8.28
N PHE A 2 -2.21 10.66 -7.75
CA PHE A 2 -1.16 10.03 -8.60
C PHE A 2 -1.69 8.96 -9.57
N VAL A 3 -2.76 8.25 -9.18
CA VAL A 3 -3.41 7.21 -10.01
C VAL A 3 -4.10 7.82 -11.24
N ASP A 4 -4.61 9.04 -11.12
CA ASP A 4 -5.36 9.73 -12.19
C ASP A 4 -4.46 10.15 -13.35
N ILE A 5 -3.21 10.54 -13.06
CA ILE A 5 -2.23 10.95 -14.08
C ILE A 5 -1.79 9.75 -14.92
N LEU A 6 -1.50 8.62 -14.28
CA LEU A 6 -1.12 7.37 -14.97
C LEU A 6 -2.23 6.86 -15.89
N TYR A 7 -3.49 6.97 -15.45
CA TYR A 7 -4.64 6.56 -16.25
C TYR A 7 -4.83 7.46 -17.48
N CYS A 8 -4.70 8.77 -17.32
CA CYS A 8 -4.73 9.71 -18.44
C CYS A 8 -3.62 9.45 -19.46
N SER A 9 -2.37 9.25 -19.01
CA SER A 9 -1.25 8.95 -19.91
C SER A 9 -1.46 7.66 -20.71
N PHE A 10 -2.01 6.62 -20.07
CA PHE A 10 -2.34 5.36 -20.75
C PHE A 10 -3.46 5.53 -21.77
N LEU A 11 -4.50 6.31 -21.43
CA LEU A 11 -5.60 6.62 -22.34
C LEU A 11 -5.12 7.42 -23.57
N PHE A 12 -4.25 8.41 -23.40
CA PHE A 12 -3.67 9.18 -24.50
C PHE A 12 -2.78 8.31 -25.40
N ALA A 13 -2.01 7.37 -24.83
CA ALA A 13 -1.20 6.44 -25.61
C ALA A 13 -2.08 5.48 -26.45
N LEU A 14 -3.17 4.97 -25.88
CA LEU A 14 -4.12 4.12 -26.60
C LEU A 14 -4.87 4.88 -27.70
N LEU A 15 -5.38 6.08 -27.39
CA LEU A 15 -6.08 6.91 -28.37
C LEU A 15 -5.13 7.40 -29.47
N GLY A 16 -3.89 7.75 -29.14
CA GLY A 16 -2.86 8.09 -30.09
C GLY A 16 -2.47 6.92 -30.99
N GLY A 17 -2.36 5.71 -30.43
CA GLY A 17 -2.12 4.48 -31.18
C GLY A 17 -3.26 4.14 -32.14
N LEU A 18 -4.51 4.22 -31.67
CA LEU A 18 -5.71 4.01 -32.50
C LEU A 18 -5.85 5.07 -33.60
N TRP A 19 -5.60 6.34 -33.28
CA TRP A 19 -5.60 7.43 -34.26
C TRP A 19 -4.53 7.23 -35.34
N TYR A 20 -3.32 6.78 -34.96
CA TYR A 20 -2.25 6.45 -35.90
C TYR A 20 -2.63 5.27 -36.82
N LEU A 21 -3.30 4.24 -36.28
CA LEU A 21 -3.78 3.10 -37.05
C LEU A 21 -4.94 3.45 -38.01
N ASN A 22 -5.68 4.52 -37.73
CA ASN A 22 -6.82 4.98 -38.54
C ASN A 22 -6.44 6.04 -39.60
N GLN A 23 -5.16 6.37 -39.77
CA GLN A 23 -4.71 7.33 -40.78
C GLN A 23 -4.74 6.72 -42.21
N PRO A 24 -5.19 7.48 -43.23
CA PRO A 24 -5.20 7.03 -44.62
C PRO A 24 -3.76 6.75 -45.12
N ARG A 25 -3.57 5.61 -45.80
CA ARG A 25 -2.25 5.08 -46.23
C ARG A 25 -1.38 6.08 -47.00
N GLU A 26 -1.97 7.05 -47.68
CA GLU A 26 -1.24 8.02 -48.52
C GLU A 26 -0.40 9.04 -47.74
N LYS A 27 -0.68 9.27 -46.45
CA LYS A 27 0.11 10.19 -45.60
C LYS A 27 1.09 9.47 -44.68
N GLN A 28 1.28 8.17 -44.84
CA GLN A 28 2.42 7.51 -44.19
C GLN A 28 3.69 7.96 -44.90
N LEU A 29 4.26 9.06 -44.39
CA LEU A 29 5.63 9.50 -44.59
C LEU A 29 6.51 8.25 -44.74
N GLN A 30 7.38 8.20 -45.76
CA GLN A 30 8.31 7.10 -46.03
C GLN A 30 9.32 6.97 -44.86
N VAL A 31 8.81 6.57 -43.71
CA VAL A 31 9.57 6.24 -42.53
C VAL A 31 10.27 4.94 -42.87
N ALA A 32 11.60 5.01 -43.00
CA ALA A 32 12.43 3.87 -43.30
C ALA A 32 12.03 2.69 -42.39
N LYS A 33 11.86 1.49 -42.96
CA LYS A 33 11.54 0.25 -42.24
C LYS A 33 12.27 0.10 -40.88
N PRO A 34 13.57 0.41 -40.72
CA PRO A 34 14.25 0.34 -39.42
C PRO A 34 13.63 1.24 -38.33
N LEU A 35 13.13 2.43 -38.69
CA LEU A 35 12.54 3.35 -37.72
C LEU A 35 11.18 2.85 -37.19
N LYS A 36 10.41 2.13 -38.03
CA LYS A 36 9.16 1.46 -37.59
C LYS A 36 9.43 0.34 -36.57
N TYR A 37 10.48 -0.45 -36.77
CA TYR A 37 10.88 -1.50 -35.81
C TYR A 37 11.36 -0.90 -34.49
N GLY A 38 12.11 0.20 -34.54
CA GLY A 38 12.58 0.91 -33.35
C GLY A 38 11.44 1.43 -32.47
N ILE A 39 10.42 2.06 -33.06
CA ILE A 39 9.26 2.60 -32.32
C ILE A 39 8.44 1.47 -31.66
N ASN A 40 8.19 0.37 -32.38
CA ASN A 40 7.41 -0.75 -31.84
C ASN A 40 8.15 -1.48 -30.71
N LEU A 41 9.47 -1.66 -30.83
CA LEU A 41 10.29 -2.25 -29.77
C LEU A 41 10.27 -1.38 -28.50
N LEU A 42 10.43 -0.05 -28.67
CA LEU A 42 10.41 0.89 -27.56
C LEU A 42 9.05 0.90 -26.83
N GLY A 43 7.95 0.92 -27.59
CA GLY A 43 6.59 0.85 -27.04
C GLY A 43 6.34 -0.43 -26.25
N GLY A 44 6.81 -1.58 -26.75
CA GLY A 44 6.70 -2.86 -26.06
C GLY A 44 7.45 -2.89 -24.72
N VAL A 45 8.70 -2.37 -24.69
CA VAL A 45 9.50 -2.31 -23.46
C VAL A 45 8.86 -1.40 -22.41
N LEU A 46 8.33 -0.24 -22.82
CA LEU A 46 7.65 0.68 -21.91
C LEU A 46 6.37 0.08 -21.32
N ALA A 47 5.57 -0.62 -22.14
CA ALA A 47 4.36 -1.30 -21.68
C ALA A 47 4.69 -2.38 -20.64
N LEU A 48 5.72 -3.19 -20.88
CA LEU A 48 6.17 -4.20 -19.92
C LEU A 48 6.69 -3.56 -18.62
N GLY A 49 7.43 -2.47 -18.72
CA GLY A 49 7.90 -1.70 -17.56
C GLY A 49 6.74 -1.15 -16.71
N ALA A 50 5.71 -0.60 -17.34
CA ALA A 50 4.52 -0.09 -16.66
C ALA A 50 3.73 -1.21 -15.96
N VAL A 51 3.55 -2.37 -16.60
CA VAL A 51 2.90 -3.54 -15.99
C VAL A 51 3.70 -4.04 -14.79
N PHE A 52 5.03 -4.15 -14.91
CA PHE A 52 5.88 -4.59 -13.80
C PHE A 52 5.82 -3.62 -12.61
N PHE A 53 5.86 -2.31 -12.89
CA PHE A 53 5.71 -1.28 -11.87
C PHE A 53 4.33 -1.36 -11.18
N TRP A 54 3.25 -1.53 -11.96
CA TRP A 54 1.89 -1.67 -11.44
C TRP A 54 1.74 -2.93 -10.54
N LEU A 55 2.24 -4.07 -10.99
CA LEU A 55 2.26 -5.31 -10.20
C LEU A 55 3.01 -5.16 -8.88
N LYS A 56 4.14 -4.44 -8.89
CA LYS A 56 4.89 -4.15 -7.67
C LYS A 56 4.06 -3.30 -6.70
N THR A 57 3.37 -2.26 -7.20
CA THR A 57 2.57 -1.36 -6.34
C THR A 57 1.38 -2.04 -5.67
N ILE A 58 0.69 -2.98 -6.34
CA ILE A 58 -0.47 -3.68 -5.74
C ILE A 58 -0.05 -4.58 -4.58
N ASN A 59 1.15 -5.16 -4.65
CA ASN A 59 1.64 -6.08 -3.64
C ASN A 59 2.00 -5.40 -2.30
N GLU A 60 1.97 -4.07 -2.25
CA GLU A 60 2.32 -3.26 -1.07
C GLU A 60 1.12 -2.54 -0.44
N ALA A 61 -0.11 -2.79 -0.90
CA ALA A 61 -1.29 -2.12 -0.35
C ALA A 61 -1.45 -2.42 1.16
N PRO A 62 -1.75 -1.40 2.00
CA PRO A 62 -1.91 -1.59 3.43
C PRO A 62 -3.17 -2.40 3.74
N PHE A 63 -3.06 -3.35 4.66
CA PHE A 63 -4.21 -4.12 5.13
C PHE A 63 -5.30 -3.21 5.74
N GLN A 64 -6.54 -3.38 5.30
CA GLN A 64 -7.72 -2.66 5.80
C GLN A 64 -8.88 -3.64 6.01
N PRO A 65 -9.15 -4.07 7.25
CA PRO A 65 -10.27 -4.96 7.53
C PRO A 65 -11.59 -4.18 7.50
N ILE A 66 -12.66 -4.90 7.17
CA ILE A 66 -14.04 -4.39 7.31
C ILE A 66 -14.41 -4.47 8.80
N ILE A 67 -14.46 -3.32 9.46
CA ILE A 67 -14.84 -3.18 10.87
C ILE A 67 -16.33 -2.85 10.93
N LYS A 68 -17.14 -3.69 11.59
CA LYS A 68 -18.56 -3.42 11.81
C LYS A 68 -18.73 -2.39 12.94
N PRO A 69 -19.74 -1.50 12.88
CA PRO A 69 -20.05 -0.59 13.98
C PRO A 69 -20.22 -1.34 15.32
N GLY A 70 -19.72 -0.77 16.42
CA GLY A 70 -19.73 -1.41 17.74
C GLY A 70 -18.66 -2.50 17.95
N THR A 71 -17.77 -2.72 16.97
CA THR A 71 -16.63 -3.63 17.14
C THR A 71 -15.50 -2.91 17.86
N HIS A 72 -15.30 -3.22 19.14
CA HIS A 72 -14.20 -2.66 19.94
C HIS A 72 -12.95 -3.53 19.96
N ARG A 73 -13.01 -4.75 19.41
CA ARG A 73 -11.93 -5.73 19.49
C ARG A 73 -11.73 -6.42 18.14
N LEU A 74 -10.49 -6.51 17.69
CA LEU A 74 -10.14 -7.03 16.38
C LEU A 74 -8.88 -7.90 16.45
N ALA A 75 -9.03 -9.18 16.11
CA ALA A 75 -7.89 -10.08 15.92
C ALA A 75 -7.17 -9.74 14.61
N ILE A 76 -5.84 -9.58 14.68
CA ILE A 76 -4.99 -9.26 13.53
C ILE A 76 -3.71 -10.09 13.54
N SER A 77 -3.20 -10.40 12.36
CA SER A 77 -2.03 -11.27 12.19
C SER A 77 -1.12 -10.81 11.05
N ALA A 78 0.14 -11.24 11.12
CA ALA A 78 1.12 -11.04 10.06
C ALA A 78 0.70 -11.68 8.74
N GLU A 79 -0.03 -12.79 8.77
CA GLU A 79 -0.55 -13.47 7.57
C GLU A 79 -1.54 -12.58 6.80
N GLN A 80 -2.48 -11.95 7.52
CA GLN A 80 -3.44 -11.02 6.92
C GLN A 80 -2.79 -9.75 6.38
N TRP A 81 -1.73 -9.27 7.03
CA TRP A 81 -1.01 -8.05 6.66
C TRP A 81 0.08 -8.25 5.60
N GLY A 82 0.53 -9.49 5.44
CA GLY A 82 1.68 -9.84 4.62
C GLY A 82 2.92 -9.00 4.96
N LYS A 83 3.56 -8.44 3.93
CA LYS A 83 4.81 -7.68 4.05
C LYS A 83 4.66 -6.36 4.82
N THR A 84 3.43 -5.84 4.90
CA THR A 84 3.12 -4.58 5.59
C THR A 84 3.02 -4.74 7.10
N TRP A 85 3.08 -5.97 7.62
CA TRP A 85 3.10 -6.23 9.05
C TRP A 85 4.28 -5.51 9.74
N PRO A 86 4.01 -4.60 10.71
CA PRO A 86 5.04 -3.76 11.28
C PRO A 86 5.64 -4.32 12.58
N LEU A 87 5.12 -5.43 13.11
CA LEU A 87 5.52 -5.99 14.41
C LEU A 87 6.39 -7.24 14.26
N ARG A 88 7.14 -7.57 15.31
CA ARG A 88 7.95 -8.80 15.39
C ARG A 88 7.15 -10.03 15.84
N VAL A 89 6.04 -9.81 16.54
CA VAL A 89 5.13 -10.88 16.96
C VAL A 89 4.25 -11.31 15.78
N PRO A 90 3.85 -12.59 15.68
CA PRO A 90 3.09 -13.08 14.52
C PRO A 90 1.63 -12.64 14.51
N SER A 91 1.04 -12.34 15.67
CA SER A 91 -0.37 -11.95 15.79
C SER A 91 -0.68 -11.30 17.13
N GLY A 92 -1.87 -10.73 17.23
CA GLY A 92 -2.44 -10.26 18.48
C GLY A 92 -3.84 -9.71 18.28
N THR A 93 -4.35 -9.06 19.33
CA THR A 93 -5.68 -8.46 19.33
C THR A 93 -5.56 -6.97 19.59
N LEU A 94 -6.10 -6.17 18.68
CA LEU A 94 -6.25 -4.74 18.86
C LEU A 94 -7.58 -4.47 19.55
N GLU A 95 -7.57 -3.61 20.55
CA GLU A 95 -8.75 -3.34 21.36
C GLU A 95 -8.84 -1.85 21.67
N CYS A 96 -10.06 -1.30 21.56
CA CYS A 96 -10.38 0.03 22.05
C CYS A 96 -11.08 -0.08 23.40
N LEU A 97 -10.47 0.53 24.41
CA LEU A 97 -11.01 0.66 25.76
C LEU A 97 -11.77 1.99 25.91
N PRO A 98 -12.60 2.15 26.95
CA PRO A 98 -13.26 3.42 27.26
C PRO A 98 -12.28 4.59 27.30
N GLY A 99 -12.68 5.74 26.75
CA GLY A 99 -11.80 6.92 26.64
C GLY A 99 -10.93 6.96 25.38
N ALA A 100 -11.27 6.17 24.35
CA ALA A 100 -10.52 6.06 23.09
C ALA A 100 -9.06 5.61 23.30
N GLU A 101 -8.85 4.76 24.30
CA GLU A 101 -7.56 4.16 24.62
C GLU A 101 -7.36 2.92 23.72
N VAL A 102 -6.37 2.96 22.84
CA VAL A 102 -6.10 1.84 21.93
C VAL A 102 -4.95 1.03 22.48
N VAL A 103 -5.20 -0.26 22.70
CA VAL A 103 -4.23 -1.23 23.21
C VAL A 103 -4.08 -2.42 22.27
N PHE A 104 -2.93 -3.07 22.35
CA PHE A 104 -2.64 -4.30 21.61
C PHE A 104 -2.23 -5.41 22.58
N HIS A 105 -2.95 -6.52 22.51
CA HIS A 105 -2.72 -7.71 23.32
C HIS A 105 -1.99 -8.76 22.50
N THR A 106 -0.85 -9.24 23.00
CA THR A 106 -0.10 -10.35 22.39
C THR A 106 0.72 -11.07 23.44
N GLN A 107 0.85 -12.39 23.32
CA GLN A 107 1.68 -13.20 24.23
C GLN A 107 1.41 -12.94 25.73
N GLY A 108 0.15 -12.71 26.11
CA GLY A 108 -0.25 -12.42 27.49
C GLY A 108 0.13 -11.03 28.01
N LYS A 109 0.64 -10.13 27.16
CA LYS A 109 1.01 -8.75 27.51
C LYS A 109 0.15 -7.74 26.76
N THR A 110 -0.03 -6.57 27.37
CA THR A 110 -0.79 -5.44 26.82
C THR A 110 0.13 -4.27 26.55
N PHE A 111 0.04 -3.70 25.34
CA PHE A 111 0.88 -2.58 24.90
C PHE A 111 0.04 -1.40 24.48
N ALA A 112 0.49 -0.19 24.81
CA ALA A 112 -0.15 1.05 24.41
C ALA A 112 0.13 1.37 22.94
N VAL A 113 -0.93 1.52 22.14
CA VAL A 113 -0.85 1.83 20.70
C VAL A 113 -0.90 3.34 20.45
N ASN A 114 -1.74 4.07 21.18
CA ASN A 114 -1.93 5.52 21.04
C ASN A 114 -1.47 6.31 22.28
N GLY A 115 -1.55 7.64 22.20
CA GLY A 115 -1.16 8.55 23.29
C GLY A 115 -1.98 8.35 24.56
N GLN A 116 -3.30 8.14 24.44
CA GLN A 116 -4.18 7.96 25.60
C GLN A 116 -3.83 6.70 26.40
N ALA A 117 -3.61 5.57 25.72
CA ALA A 117 -3.18 4.34 26.38
C ALA A 117 -1.80 4.47 27.06
N LYS A 118 -0.91 5.33 26.55
CA LYS A 118 0.41 5.58 27.17
C LYS A 118 0.31 6.28 28.53
N LEU A 119 -0.78 7.01 28.79
CA LEU A 119 -1.01 7.66 30.10
C LEU A 119 -1.29 6.64 31.22
N LYS A 120 -1.67 5.40 30.89
CA LYS A 120 -1.95 4.32 31.85
C LYS A 120 -0.71 3.54 32.31
N SER A 121 0.49 4.07 32.10
CA SER A 121 1.76 3.41 32.42
C SER A 121 1.95 2.04 31.74
N LEU A 122 1.25 1.79 30.62
CA LEU A 122 1.43 0.60 29.80
C LEU A 122 2.72 0.69 28.98
N PRO A 123 3.39 -0.45 28.70
CA PRO A 123 4.56 -0.46 27.83
C PRO A 123 4.17 -0.03 26.41
N LYS A 124 5.05 0.72 25.75
CA LYS A 124 4.78 1.28 24.43
C LYS A 124 4.90 0.19 23.34
N LEU A 125 3.99 0.18 22.36
CA LEU A 125 3.97 -0.81 21.27
C LEU A 125 5.25 -0.80 20.41
N GLU A 126 5.93 0.35 20.32
CA GLU A 126 7.16 0.55 19.55
C GLU A 126 8.28 -0.45 19.92
N ILE A 127 8.25 -1.00 21.14
CA ILE A 127 9.16 -2.06 21.57
C ILE A 127 8.99 -3.32 20.71
N LEU A 128 7.78 -3.62 20.26
CA LEU A 128 7.49 -4.77 19.39
C LEU A 128 7.70 -4.48 17.90
N ALA A 129 7.98 -3.23 17.51
CA ALA A 129 8.13 -2.86 16.13
C ALA A 129 9.36 -3.52 15.47
N SER A 130 9.16 -4.01 14.26
CA SER A 130 10.22 -4.55 13.40
C SER A 130 11.16 -3.42 12.95
N PRO A 131 12.46 -3.72 12.73
CA PRO A 131 13.38 -2.74 12.16
C PRO A 131 12.94 -2.34 10.75
N ASP A 132 13.19 -1.09 10.40
CA ASP A 132 13.02 -0.63 9.02
C ASP A 132 14.12 -1.20 8.12
N GLN A 133 13.77 -1.60 6.89
CA GLN A 133 14.73 -2.21 5.95
C GLN A 133 15.62 -1.18 5.24
N TYR A 134 15.16 0.07 5.12
CA TYR A 134 15.81 1.12 4.35
C TYR A 134 16.54 2.13 5.24
N ILE A 135 16.04 2.37 6.45
CA ILE A 135 16.59 3.38 7.37
C ILE A 135 17.25 2.68 8.56
N PRO A 136 18.61 2.69 8.66
CA PRO A 136 19.31 2.10 9.78
C PRO A 136 18.84 2.70 11.12
N LYS A 137 18.64 1.84 12.13
CA LYS A 137 18.14 2.20 13.47
C LYS A 137 16.69 2.67 13.55
N ALA A 138 15.99 2.89 12.43
CA ALA A 138 14.57 3.18 12.44
C ALA A 138 13.73 1.92 12.65
N ARG A 139 12.48 2.12 13.07
CA ARG A 139 11.46 1.08 13.20
C ARG A 139 10.41 1.28 12.10
N LYS A 140 9.77 0.19 11.68
CA LYS A 140 8.62 0.27 10.77
C LYS A 140 7.53 1.18 11.35
N ASP A 141 6.87 1.91 10.45
CA ASP A 141 5.76 2.80 10.80
C ASP A 141 4.57 2.04 11.41
N LEU A 142 4.01 2.58 12.49
CA LEU A 142 2.85 2.05 13.20
C LEU A 142 1.57 2.87 12.96
N SER A 143 1.61 3.89 12.11
CA SER A 143 0.47 4.78 11.84
C SER A 143 -0.76 4.02 11.31
N ALA A 144 -0.56 2.98 10.50
CA ALA A 144 -1.64 2.12 10.02
C ALA A 144 -2.33 1.37 11.17
N PHE A 145 -1.54 0.87 12.12
CA PHE A 145 -2.02 0.22 13.34
C PHE A 145 -2.82 1.18 14.22
N GLN A 146 -2.30 2.40 14.43
CA GLN A 146 -2.96 3.44 15.23
C GLN A 146 -4.29 3.87 14.61
N ARG A 147 -4.32 4.16 13.30
CA ARG A 147 -5.54 4.53 12.59
C ARG A 147 -6.59 3.43 12.65
N MET A 148 -6.19 2.18 12.45
CA MET A 148 -7.10 1.04 12.55
C MET A 148 -7.67 0.89 13.97
N GLY A 149 -6.85 1.07 15.00
CA GLY A 149 -7.32 1.01 16.38
C GLY A 149 -8.27 2.12 16.76
N LEU A 150 -8.03 3.34 16.28
CA LEU A 150 -8.96 4.46 16.47
C LEU A 150 -10.31 4.22 15.80
N ARG A 151 -10.36 3.49 14.68
CA ARG A 151 -11.61 3.08 14.03
C ARG A 151 -12.44 2.10 14.87
N LEU A 152 -11.82 1.39 15.83
CA LEU A 152 -12.53 0.52 16.78
C LEU A 152 -13.17 1.31 17.93
N CYS A 153 -12.85 2.60 18.06
CA CYS A 153 -13.37 3.47 19.11
C CYS A 153 -14.64 4.24 18.70
N ASN A 154 -15.15 4.00 17.49
CA ASN A 154 -16.31 4.68 16.91
C ASN A 154 -17.54 3.76 16.83
#